data_AF-A0A359F153-F1
#
_entry.id   AF-A0A359F153-F1
#
_cell.length_a   1.000
_cell.length_b   1.000
_cell.length_c   1.000
_cell.angle_alpha   90.00
_cell.angle_beta   90.00
_cell.angle_gamma   90.00
#
_symmetry.space_group_name_H-M   'P 1'
#
loop_
_entity.id
_entity.type
_entity.pdbx_description
1 polymer ?
#
loop_
_entity_poly.entity_id
_entity_poly.type
_entity_poly.pdbx_seq_one_letter_code
_entity_poly.pdbx_strand_id
1 'polypeptide(L)'
;MLVVVMMVGEFLEGLGDTELVSVQNRAWLVVRLFANDPSDASTASNAGNCEVFRESGGLELPLSSGSGGSAGYEASRLLCQHCRVDGGGTLERVELFGLRFVSAESERVLARTILDGEGVDPRSRYPTLITPNVDIVLHLHAQGASRRLERAEGAAFVLPDGAPVVWSSRLFGKRLKARLAGSTLFAEMWPELSTARRVLMIASSQELVDRLGGDTDNLRYVVAPRIEVGDLVAVDALAKTCVDHSIDLRPEFIVIGLSHPKQEEIAHSLMAQWDRVDAPVPLMLMLGASAEMYVGMQRRAPVWMQRAGLEWFHRFLFAPKRLFRRYFIEDTQFLKFLWDQWRATKKTRL
;
A
#
# COMPACT_ATOMS: atom_id res chain seq x y z
N MET A 1 15.28 23.89 4.68
CA MET A 1 15.32 23.70 6.13
C MET A 1 14.14 24.38 6.83
N LEU A 2 13.88 25.69 6.60
CA LEU A 2 12.74 26.39 7.20
C LEU A 2 11.36 25.78 6.90
N VAL A 3 11.12 25.29 5.68
CA VAL A 3 9.81 24.70 5.30
C VAL A 3 9.60 23.31 5.93
N VAL A 4 10.68 22.55 6.14
CA VAL A 4 10.61 21.27 6.89
C VAL A 4 10.33 21.56 8.37
N VAL A 5 10.92 22.62 8.92
CA VAL A 5 10.62 23.10 10.28
C VAL A 5 9.19 23.63 10.39
N MET A 6 8.65 24.31 9.36
CA MET A 6 7.25 24.76 9.35
C MET A 6 6.25 23.59 9.23
N MET A 7 6.52 22.61 8.36
CA MET A 7 5.68 21.42 8.23
C MET A 7 5.73 20.50 9.46
N VAL A 8 6.87 20.48 10.17
CA VAL A 8 6.99 19.80 11.48
C VAL A 8 6.37 20.66 12.60
N GLY A 9 6.43 21.99 12.49
CA GLY A 9 5.85 22.93 13.46
C GLY A 9 4.33 22.88 13.51
N GLU A 10 3.65 22.96 12.37
CA GLU A 10 2.19 22.78 12.27
C GLU A 10 1.73 21.36 12.68
N PHE A 11 2.64 20.37 12.60
CA PHE A 11 2.39 19.00 13.04
C PHE A 11 2.47 18.85 14.57
N LEU A 12 3.34 19.61 15.24
CA LEU A 12 3.47 19.59 16.70
C LEU A 12 2.35 20.37 17.39
N GLU A 13 1.88 21.48 16.80
CA GLU A 13 0.72 22.23 17.30
C GLU A 13 -0.58 21.39 17.30
N GLY A 14 -0.66 20.36 16.47
CA GLY A 14 -1.80 19.43 16.41
C GLY A 14 -1.80 18.31 17.46
N LEU A 15 -0.75 18.18 18.30
CA LEU A 15 -0.60 17.09 19.27
C LEU A 15 -0.81 17.50 20.75
N GLY A 16 -1.25 18.72 21.02
CA GLY A 16 -1.44 19.23 22.39
C GLY A 16 -0.18 19.91 22.95
N ASP A 17 -0.43 20.96 23.74
CA ASP A 17 0.48 21.99 24.29
C ASP A 17 1.99 21.75 24.16
N THR A 18 2.54 22.15 23.03
CA THR A 18 3.99 22.36 22.84
C THR A 18 4.37 23.82 23.08
N GLU A 19 5.14 24.11 24.13
CA GLU A 19 5.78 25.42 24.31
C GLU A 19 7.09 25.53 23.49
N LEU A 20 7.18 26.59 22.70
CA LEU A 20 8.33 26.93 21.87
C LEU A 20 9.25 27.90 22.65
N VAL A 21 10.19 27.38 23.43
CA VAL A 21 11.11 28.22 24.21
C VAL A 21 12.28 28.67 23.33
N SER A 22 12.26 29.95 22.97
CA SER A 22 13.38 30.65 22.31
C SER A 22 14.47 30.99 23.32
N VAL A 23 15.69 30.47 23.11
CA VAL A 23 16.90 30.97 23.78
C VAL A 23 17.84 31.52 22.70
N GLN A 24 18.29 32.76 22.92
CA GLN A 24 19.05 33.56 21.94
C GLN A 24 20.17 32.76 21.25
N ASN A 25 20.13 32.82 19.92
CA ASN A 25 21.18 32.47 18.96
C ASN A 25 21.49 31.01 18.60
N ARG A 26 20.77 29.99 19.08
CA ARG A 26 20.70 28.67 18.39
C ARG A 26 19.34 28.01 18.66
N ALA A 27 18.55 27.77 17.61
CA ALA A 27 17.29 27.04 17.72
C ALA A 27 17.58 25.55 18.03
N TRP A 28 17.26 25.11 19.25
CA TRP A 28 17.20 23.71 19.63
C TRP A 28 15.74 23.32 19.81
N LEU A 29 15.30 22.25 19.14
CA LEU A 29 13.99 21.64 19.39
C LEU A 29 14.13 20.72 20.60
N VAL A 30 13.62 21.13 21.76
CA VAL A 30 13.52 20.28 22.95
C VAL A 30 12.11 19.70 23.00
N VAL A 31 11.96 18.42 22.65
CA VAL A 31 10.70 17.69 22.81
C VAL A 31 10.66 17.11 24.23
N ARG A 32 9.92 17.75 25.15
CA ARG A 32 9.56 17.11 26.42
C ARG A 32 8.39 16.17 26.19
N LEU A 33 8.65 14.87 26.20
CA LEU A 33 7.59 13.87 26.31
C LEU A 33 7.19 13.77 27.78
N PHE A 34 6.03 14.31 28.14
CA PHE A 34 5.43 13.95 29.43
C PHE A 34 4.96 12.49 29.34
N ALA A 35 5.57 11.63 30.14
CA ALA A 35 4.94 10.37 30.49
C ALA A 35 3.69 10.72 31.31
N ASN A 36 2.51 10.31 30.86
CA ASN A 36 1.29 10.49 31.63
C ASN A 36 1.45 9.79 32.98
N ASP A 37 1.32 10.58 34.06
CA ASP A 37 1.18 10.13 35.43
C ASP A 37 -0.11 9.29 35.56
N PRO A 38 -0.11 8.12 36.22
CA PRO A 38 -1.28 7.26 36.32
C PRO A 38 -2.15 7.71 37.51
N SER A 39 -2.97 8.74 37.32
CA SER A 39 -3.93 9.14 38.36
C SER A 39 -5.25 9.75 37.89
N ASP A 40 -5.61 9.67 36.60
CA ASP A 40 -6.94 10.09 36.12
C ASP A 40 -7.75 8.89 35.60
N ALA A 41 -8.16 8.04 36.55
CA ALA A 41 -9.14 6.99 36.36
C ALA A 41 -10.42 7.31 37.15
N SER A 42 -11.20 8.28 36.67
CA SER A 42 -12.63 8.40 37.03
C SER A 42 -13.28 9.51 36.22
N THR A 43 -13.94 9.13 35.11
CA THR A 43 -15.24 9.64 34.61
C THR A 43 -15.35 9.40 33.11
N ALA A 44 -15.93 8.26 32.72
CA ALA A 44 -16.72 8.09 31.49
C ALA A 44 -17.33 6.68 31.49
N SER A 45 -18.35 6.50 32.34
CA SER A 45 -19.32 5.41 32.23
C SER A 45 -20.22 5.64 31.01
N ASN A 46 -20.59 4.54 30.34
CA ASN A 46 -21.61 4.35 29.30
C ASN A 46 -21.13 4.35 27.84
N ALA A 47 -20.71 3.16 27.36
CA ALA A 47 -21.24 2.55 26.13
C ALA A 47 -20.79 1.08 26.02
N GLY A 48 -21.76 0.16 26.14
CA GLY A 48 -21.84 -1.18 25.54
C GLY A 48 -20.58 -2.06 25.42
N ASN A 49 -20.45 -2.97 26.39
CA ASN A 49 -19.75 -4.27 26.39
C ASN A 49 -19.14 -4.76 25.05
N CYS A 50 -17.80 -4.68 24.97
CA CYS A 50 -16.97 -5.59 24.18
C CYS A 50 -16.41 -6.64 25.16
N GLU A 51 -16.98 -7.84 25.18
CA GLU A 51 -16.44 -8.93 26.00
C GLU A 51 -15.20 -9.53 25.36
N VAL A 52 -14.12 -9.47 26.14
CA VAL A 52 -12.82 -10.09 25.93
C VAL A 52 -12.94 -11.58 26.29
N PHE A 53 -12.79 -12.48 25.32
CA PHE A 53 -12.63 -13.90 25.64
C PHE A 53 -11.16 -14.20 25.98
N ARG A 54 -10.94 -14.49 27.28
CA ARG A 54 -9.76 -15.15 27.84
C ARG A 54 -9.94 -16.67 27.70
N GLU A 55 -8.86 -17.36 27.31
CA GLU A 55 -8.72 -18.82 27.40
C GLU A 55 -8.86 -19.30 28.85
N SER A 56 -9.72 -20.31 29.08
CA SER A 56 -9.45 -21.48 29.95
C SER A 56 -10.72 -22.34 30.11
N GLY A 57 -10.54 -23.67 30.04
CA GLY A 57 -11.49 -24.63 30.60
C GLY A 57 -12.28 -25.42 29.54
N GLY A 58 -12.02 -26.73 29.51
CA GLY A 58 -12.56 -27.65 28.52
C GLY A 58 -14.06 -27.93 28.68
N LEU A 59 -14.64 -28.44 27.60
CA LEU A 59 -15.85 -29.24 27.65
C LEU A 59 -15.86 -30.22 26.47
N GLU A 60 -16.41 -31.39 26.73
CA GLU A 60 -16.27 -32.66 26.04
C GLU A 60 -16.93 -32.71 24.65
N LEU A 61 -16.32 -33.48 23.74
CA LEU A 61 -16.91 -33.90 22.46
C LEU A 61 -17.74 -35.18 22.67
N PRO A 62 -18.96 -35.28 22.14
CA PRO A 62 -19.54 -36.59 21.85
C PRO A 62 -19.15 -37.02 20.43
N LEU A 63 -18.36 -38.08 20.37
CA LEU A 63 -18.25 -38.94 19.20
C LEU A 63 -19.62 -39.55 18.90
N SER A 64 -20.11 -39.41 17.68
CA SER A 64 -21.05 -40.39 17.13
C SER A 64 -20.68 -40.75 15.69
N SER A 65 -20.47 -42.05 15.54
CA SER A 65 -20.23 -42.83 14.34
C SER A 65 -21.51 -42.97 13.51
N GLY A 66 -21.42 -42.95 12.18
CA GLY A 66 -22.54 -43.35 11.32
C GLY A 66 -22.41 -43.05 9.83
N SER A 67 -21.70 -43.93 9.12
CA SER A 67 -21.88 -44.37 7.73
C SER A 67 -22.73 -43.56 6.73
N GLY A 68 -22.08 -43.21 5.60
CA GLY A 68 -22.55 -43.58 4.25
C GLY A 68 -23.44 -42.57 3.50
N GLY A 69 -23.00 -42.22 2.29
CA GLY A 69 -23.90 -41.77 1.22
C GLY A 69 -23.57 -40.41 0.63
N SER A 70 -23.12 -40.42 -0.62
CA SER A 70 -22.96 -39.29 -1.53
C SER A 70 -24.23 -38.43 -1.66
N ALA A 71 -24.16 -37.15 -1.31
CA ALA A 71 -25.11 -36.15 -1.75
C ALA A 71 -24.48 -34.74 -1.70
N GLY A 72 -24.40 -34.10 -2.87
CA GLY A 72 -24.66 -32.67 -3.06
C GLY A 72 -23.76 -31.67 -2.33
N TYR A 73 -22.79 -31.13 -3.08
CA TYR A 73 -22.09 -29.86 -2.83
C TYR A 73 -23.06 -28.65 -2.91
N GLU A 74 -24.13 -28.62 -2.13
CA GLU A 74 -25.19 -27.59 -2.23
C GLU A 74 -25.70 -27.05 -0.88
N ALA A 75 -24.87 -27.05 0.17
CA ALA A 75 -25.29 -26.59 1.50
C ALA A 75 -24.28 -25.67 2.22
N SER A 76 -23.78 -24.63 1.54
CA SER A 76 -23.05 -23.52 2.22
C SER A 76 -23.46 -22.12 1.75
N ARG A 77 -24.59 -21.98 1.03
CA ARG A 77 -25.08 -20.68 0.50
C ARG A 77 -26.20 -20.01 1.30
N LEU A 78 -26.50 -20.48 2.51
CA LEU A 78 -27.57 -19.91 3.32
C LEU A 78 -27.08 -19.68 4.75
N LEU A 79 -26.60 -18.47 5.03
CA LEU A 79 -26.74 -17.71 6.29
C LEU A 79 -25.81 -16.48 6.30
N CYS A 80 -26.24 -15.40 5.64
CA CYS A 80 -26.14 -14.01 6.12
C CYS A 80 -26.88 -13.10 5.11
N GLN A 81 -28.21 -13.13 5.14
CA GLN A 81 -29.07 -12.28 4.29
C GLN A 81 -29.51 -10.98 5.00
N HIS A 82 -28.74 -10.46 5.98
CA HIS A 82 -29.10 -9.22 6.67
C HIS A 82 -27.96 -8.19 6.84
N CYS A 83 -26.89 -8.30 6.05
CA CYS A 83 -26.03 -7.16 5.72
C CYS A 83 -25.81 -7.10 4.21
N ARG A 84 -26.89 -6.86 3.44
CA ARG A 84 -26.72 -6.20 2.14
C ARG A 84 -26.28 -4.77 2.47
N VAL A 85 -24.99 -4.48 2.28
CA VAL A 85 -24.56 -3.10 2.12
C VAL A 85 -25.10 -2.68 0.76
N ASP A 86 -26.21 -1.97 0.76
CA ASP A 86 -26.75 -1.31 -0.42
C ASP A 86 -25.71 -0.28 -0.89
N GLY A 87 -25.08 -0.58 -2.01
CA GLY A 87 -24.18 0.33 -2.73
C GLY A 87 -22.85 -0.32 -3.07
N GLY A 88 -22.69 -0.73 -4.34
CA GLY A 88 -21.36 -0.88 -4.93
C GLY A 88 -20.67 0.48 -4.86
N GLY A 89 -19.94 0.72 -3.78
CA GLY A 89 -19.50 2.03 -3.36
C GLY A 89 -18.28 2.45 -4.16
N THR A 90 -18.41 3.52 -4.95
CA THR A 90 -17.23 4.12 -5.57
C THR A 90 -16.31 4.66 -4.46
N LEU A 91 -15.07 4.18 -4.41
CA LEU A 91 -14.07 4.72 -3.49
C LEU A 91 -13.88 6.21 -3.75
N GLU A 92 -13.89 7.01 -2.68
CA GLU A 92 -13.59 8.43 -2.77
C GLU A 92 -12.17 8.63 -3.31
N ARG A 93 -11.99 9.62 -4.19
CA ARG A 93 -10.69 9.94 -4.79
C ARG A 93 -10.34 11.40 -4.68
N VAL A 94 -9.07 11.65 -4.42
CA VAL A 94 -8.48 12.98 -4.29
C VAL A 94 -7.44 13.18 -5.38
N GLU A 95 -7.64 14.20 -6.22
CA GLU A 95 -6.72 14.49 -7.31
C GLU A 95 -5.54 15.35 -6.84
N LEU A 96 -4.33 14.79 -6.93
CA LEU A 96 -3.07 15.41 -6.55
C LEU A 96 -1.98 14.99 -7.53
N PHE A 97 -1.15 15.94 -7.96
CA PHE A 97 0.00 15.68 -8.84
C PHE A 97 -0.38 14.99 -10.18
N GLY A 98 -1.58 15.27 -10.69
CA GLY A 98 -2.14 14.58 -11.88
C GLY A 98 -2.71 13.19 -11.59
N LEU A 99 -2.54 12.66 -10.38
CA LEU A 99 -3.00 11.32 -10.00
C LEU A 99 -4.27 11.38 -9.15
N ARG A 100 -5.11 10.34 -9.25
CA ARG A 100 -6.36 10.22 -8.50
C ARG A 100 -6.21 9.25 -7.34
N PHE A 101 -5.72 9.77 -6.22
CA PHE A 101 -5.45 8.99 -5.02
C PHE A 101 -6.73 8.48 -4.36
N VAL A 102 -6.74 7.20 -3.97
CA VAL A 102 -7.80 6.59 -3.15
C VAL A 102 -7.79 7.23 -1.75
N SER A 103 -8.96 7.65 -1.29
CA SER A 103 -9.20 8.17 0.05
C SER A 103 -10.06 7.19 0.84
N ALA A 104 -9.39 6.24 1.51
CA ALA A 104 -10.01 5.25 2.39
C ALA A 104 -9.56 5.44 3.84
N GLU A 105 -10.35 4.91 4.79
CA GLU A 105 -10.06 5.03 6.23
C GLU A 105 -8.86 4.19 6.67
N SER A 106 -8.67 3.02 6.05
CA SER A 106 -7.57 2.10 6.36
C SER A 106 -7.29 1.17 5.19
N GLU A 107 -6.10 0.56 5.21
CA GLU A 107 -5.73 -0.49 4.27
C GLU A 107 -6.60 -1.74 4.42
N ARG A 108 -7.17 -2.00 5.60
CA ARG A 108 -8.10 -3.11 5.82
C ARG A 108 -9.40 -2.93 5.03
N VAL A 109 -10.00 -1.74 5.11
CA VAL A 109 -11.22 -1.42 4.34
C VAL A 109 -10.93 -1.53 2.85
N LEU A 110 -9.81 -0.95 2.41
CA LEU A 110 -9.37 -1.03 1.03
C LEU A 110 -9.12 -2.48 0.57
N ALA A 111 -8.47 -3.30 1.38
CA ALA A 111 -8.20 -4.71 1.08
C ALA A 111 -9.51 -5.47 0.80
N ARG A 112 -10.51 -5.30 1.67
CA ARG A 112 -11.83 -5.93 1.50
C ARG A 112 -12.50 -5.47 0.21
N THR A 113 -12.57 -4.16 -0.03
CA THR A 113 -13.13 -3.60 -1.27
C THR A 113 -12.46 -4.17 -2.52
N ILE A 114 -11.12 -4.28 -2.54
CA ILE A 114 -10.38 -4.84 -3.68
C ILE A 114 -10.67 -6.34 -3.86
N LEU A 115 -10.69 -7.11 -2.77
CA LEU A 115 -10.95 -8.56 -2.81
C LEU A 115 -12.38 -8.88 -3.26
N ASP A 116 -13.33 -7.99 -2.97
CA ASP A 116 -14.71 -8.09 -3.44
C ASP A 116 -14.87 -7.67 -4.92
N GLY A 117 -13.78 -7.23 -5.58
CA GLY A 117 -13.79 -6.78 -6.98
C GLY A 117 -14.36 -5.37 -7.17
N GLU A 118 -14.44 -4.59 -6.10
CA GLU A 118 -15.04 -3.26 -6.08
C GLU A 118 -13.99 -2.14 -6.05
N GLY A 119 -14.46 -0.90 -6.13
CA GLY A 119 -13.61 0.27 -5.90
C GLY A 119 -12.63 0.61 -7.02
N VAL A 120 -12.62 -0.10 -8.14
CA VAL A 120 -11.83 0.23 -9.35
C VAL A 120 -12.18 1.64 -9.84
N ASP A 121 -11.19 2.42 -10.29
CA ASP A 121 -11.47 3.74 -10.90
C ASP A 121 -12.22 3.54 -12.22
N PRO A 122 -13.43 4.11 -12.39
CA PRO A 122 -14.13 4.07 -13.68
C PRO A 122 -13.36 4.71 -14.84
N ARG A 123 -12.35 5.54 -14.55
CA ARG A 123 -11.43 6.12 -15.54
C ARG A 123 -10.15 5.30 -15.76
N SER A 124 -10.02 4.17 -15.08
CA SER A 124 -8.85 3.31 -15.22
C SER A 124 -8.75 2.76 -16.64
N ARG A 125 -7.52 2.69 -17.13
CA ARG A 125 -7.13 2.08 -18.41
C ARG A 125 -6.25 0.86 -18.20
N TYR A 126 -5.67 0.74 -17.00
CA TYR A 126 -4.72 -0.30 -16.64
C TYR A 126 -5.16 -0.94 -15.32
N PRO A 127 -5.25 -2.28 -15.26
CA PRO A 127 -5.59 -3.00 -14.03
C PRO A 127 -4.36 -3.06 -13.12
N THR A 128 -3.90 -1.90 -12.65
CA THR A 128 -2.74 -1.76 -11.79
C THR A 128 -3.10 -1.06 -10.49
N LEU A 129 -2.54 -1.53 -9.38
CA LEU A 129 -2.51 -0.82 -8.10
C LEU A 129 -1.09 -0.29 -7.89
N ILE A 130 -0.98 1.02 -7.68
CA ILE A 130 0.30 1.71 -7.49
C ILE A 130 0.34 2.43 -6.16
N THR A 131 1.54 2.54 -5.57
CA THR A 131 1.75 3.21 -4.28
C THR A 131 2.78 4.36 -4.42
N PRO A 132 2.46 5.43 -5.16
CA PRO A 132 3.41 6.50 -5.40
C PRO A 132 3.72 7.25 -4.11
N ASN A 133 4.99 7.19 -3.71
CA ASN A 133 5.60 8.08 -2.74
C ASN A 133 6.27 9.27 -3.44
N VAL A 134 6.92 10.15 -2.69
CA VAL A 134 7.59 11.37 -3.20
C VAL A 134 8.51 11.10 -4.39
N ASP A 135 9.37 10.08 -4.28
CA ASP A 135 10.34 9.69 -5.30
C ASP A 135 9.65 9.25 -6.59
N ILE A 136 8.61 8.41 -6.47
CA ILE A 136 7.80 7.98 -7.62
C ILE A 136 7.09 9.18 -8.26
N VAL A 137 6.51 10.09 -7.46
CA VAL A 137 5.86 11.30 -7.99
C VAL A 137 6.86 12.14 -8.78
N LEU A 138 8.08 12.36 -8.27
CA LEU A 138 9.13 13.09 -8.99
C LEU A 138 9.54 12.40 -10.28
N HIS A 139 9.70 11.08 -10.28
CA HIS A 139 10.03 10.31 -11.48
C HIS A 139 8.94 10.35 -12.55
N LEU A 140 7.66 10.36 -12.15
CA LEU A 140 6.54 10.49 -13.07
C LEU A 140 6.48 11.87 -13.73
N HIS A 141 6.97 12.91 -13.05
CA HIS A 141 7.00 14.30 -13.55
C HIS A 141 8.36 14.71 -14.16
N ALA A 142 9.31 13.77 -14.25
CA ALA A 142 10.60 14.02 -14.88
C ALA A 142 10.47 14.22 -16.41
N GLN A 143 11.43 14.95 -17.00
CA GLN A 143 11.46 15.13 -18.46
C GLN A 143 11.52 13.78 -19.18
N GLY A 144 10.66 13.60 -20.19
CA GLY A 144 10.55 12.34 -20.95
C GLY A 144 9.73 11.24 -20.27
N ALA A 145 9.14 11.49 -19.10
CA ALA A 145 8.34 10.51 -18.37
C ALA A 145 6.84 10.49 -18.72
N SER A 146 6.39 11.22 -19.75
CA SER A 146 4.96 11.40 -20.08
C SER A 146 4.19 10.08 -20.21
N ARG A 147 4.77 9.05 -20.83
CA ARG A 147 4.13 7.72 -20.91
C ARG A 147 4.01 7.01 -19.57
N ARG A 148 4.98 7.20 -18.66
CA ARG A 148 4.92 6.64 -17.30
C ARG A 148 3.82 7.34 -16.49
N LEU A 149 3.73 8.67 -16.61
CA LEU A 149 2.66 9.45 -16.01
C LEU A 149 1.29 9.01 -16.52
N GLU A 150 1.09 8.94 -17.83
CA GLU A 150 -0.17 8.50 -18.45
C GLU A 150 -0.62 7.11 -17.95
N ARG A 151 0.33 6.19 -17.73
CA ARG A 151 0.05 4.87 -17.16
C ARG A 151 -0.35 4.95 -15.69
N ALA A 152 0.34 5.76 -14.90
CA ALA A 152 0.01 5.98 -13.50
C ALA A 152 -1.36 6.67 -13.34
N GLU A 153 -1.69 7.62 -14.21
CA GLU A 153 -3.00 8.29 -14.27
C GLU A 153 -4.13 7.32 -14.64
N GLY A 154 -3.82 6.30 -15.45
CA GLY A 154 -4.76 5.25 -15.84
C GLY A 154 -4.82 4.06 -14.90
N ALA A 155 -4.13 4.06 -13.75
CA ALA A 155 -4.14 2.95 -12.81
C ALA A 155 -5.52 2.75 -12.16
N ALA A 156 -5.88 1.50 -11.88
CA ALA A 156 -7.13 1.14 -11.19
C ALA A 156 -7.18 1.68 -9.76
N PHE A 157 -6.04 1.65 -9.06
CA PHE A 157 -5.90 2.16 -7.71
C PHE A 157 -4.58 2.92 -7.56
N VAL A 158 -4.65 4.17 -7.08
CA VAL A 158 -3.48 4.97 -6.72
C VAL A 158 -3.51 5.21 -5.22
N LEU A 159 -2.56 4.65 -4.47
CA LEU A 159 -2.56 4.75 -3.01
C LEU A 159 -1.61 5.83 -2.51
N PRO A 160 -2.05 6.65 -1.53
CA PRO A 160 -1.19 7.66 -0.92
C PRO A 160 -0.19 6.99 0.02
N ASP A 161 0.98 6.63 -0.53
CA ASP A 161 2.09 6.11 0.24
C ASP A 161 3.05 7.22 0.69
N GLY A 162 3.42 7.18 1.97
CA GLY A 162 4.29 8.16 2.61
C GLY A 162 3.56 9.39 3.15
N ALA A 163 4.06 9.89 4.29
CA ALA A 163 3.50 11.05 4.98
C ALA A 163 3.51 12.34 4.13
N PRO A 164 4.55 12.66 3.31
CA PRO A 164 4.56 13.89 2.54
C PRO A 164 3.43 13.99 1.50
N VAL A 165 3.00 12.88 0.90
CA VAL A 165 1.86 12.85 -0.03
C VAL A 165 0.57 13.24 0.70
N VAL A 166 0.35 12.64 1.87
CA VAL A 166 -0.81 12.95 2.73
C VAL A 166 -0.77 14.39 3.25
N TRP A 167 0.38 14.90 3.67
CA TRP A 167 0.52 16.30 4.11
C TRP A 167 0.22 17.28 2.98
N SER A 168 0.70 17.00 1.78
CA SER A 168 0.45 17.83 0.59
C SER A 168 -1.05 17.93 0.29
N SER A 169 -1.81 16.86 0.51
CA SER A 169 -3.27 16.86 0.37
C SER A 169 -3.95 17.95 1.22
N ARG A 170 -3.47 18.14 2.46
CA ARG A 170 -3.96 19.18 3.39
C ARG A 170 -3.60 20.57 2.89
N LEU A 171 -2.36 20.76 2.40
CA LEU A 171 -1.88 22.03 1.87
C LEU A 171 -2.72 22.52 0.66
N PHE A 172 -3.20 21.61 -0.18
CA PHE A 172 -4.05 21.94 -1.32
C PHE A 172 -5.56 22.01 -0.97
N GLY A 173 -5.92 21.79 0.29
CA GLY A 173 -7.31 21.76 0.75
C GLY A 173 -8.10 20.53 0.28
N LYS A 174 -7.43 19.47 -0.18
CA LYS A 174 -8.04 18.22 -0.63
C LYS A 174 -7.62 17.09 0.33
N ARG A 175 -8.31 16.91 1.45
CA ARG A 175 -7.83 16.04 2.53
C ARG A 175 -7.98 14.55 2.19
N LEU A 176 -6.87 13.84 2.12
CA LEU A 176 -6.85 12.37 2.17
C LEU A 176 -7.18 11.89 3.60
N LYS A 177 -8.00 10.84 3.72
CA LYS A 177 -8.41 10.26 5.01
C LYS A 177 -7.26 9.64 5.78
N ALA A 178 -6.41 8.87 5.10
CA ALA A 178 -5.28 8.16 5.70
C ALA A 178 -4.09 8.02 4.74
N ARG A 179 -2.93 7.69 5.30
CA ARG A 179 -1.82 7.10 4.55
C ARG A 179 -2.17 5.63 4.30
N LEU A 180 -2.03 5.16 3.06
CA LEU A 180 -2.31 3.77 2.68
C LEU A 180 -1.01 3.14 2.17
N ALA A 181 -0.33 2.42 3.06
CA ALA A 181 0.96 1.82 2.77
C ALA A 181 0.80 0.45 2.08
N GLY A 182 1.52 0.24 0.98
CA GLY A 182 1.50 -1.03 0.25
C GLY A 182 1.86 -2.25 1.11
N SER A 183 2.78 -2.08 2.08
CA SER A 183 3.19 -3.15 2.99
C SER A 183 2.12 -3.54 4.00
N THR A 184 1.30 -2.59 4.46
CA THR A 184 0.15 -2.88 5.31
C THR A 184 -0.97 -3.51 4.48
N LEU A 185 -1.23 -2.98 3.28
CA LEU A 185 -2.22 -3.56 2.36
C LEU A 185 -1.89 -5.02 2.01
N PHE A 186 -0.63 -5.31 1.68
CA PHE A 186 -0.19 -6.68 1.42
C PHE A 186 -0.48 -7.60 2.61
N ALA A 187 -0.17 -7.18 3.83
CA ALA A 187 -0.41 -7.98 5.03
C ALA A 187 -1.91 -8.26 5.28
N GLU A 188 -2.80 -7.31 4.95
CA GLU A 188 -4.25 -7.49 5.07
C GLU A 188 -4.84 -8.38 3.95
N MET A 189 -4.23 -8.38 2.75
CA MET A 189 -4.71 -9.17 1.60
C MET A 189 -4.12 -10.58 1.55
N TRP A 190 -2.84 -10.76 1.91
CA TRP A 190 -2.08 -11.99 1.71
C TRP A 190 -2.74 -13.27 2.27
N PRO A 191 -3.37 -13.26 3.47
CA PRO A 191 -4.03 -14.46 4.00
C PRO A 191 -5.10 -15.03 3.06
N GLU A 192 -5.85 -14.17 2.37
CA GLU A 192 -6.87 -14.61 1.41
C GLU A 192 -6.27 -14.87 0.02
N LEU A 193 -5.34 -14.01 -0.41
CA LEU A 193 -4.65 -14.18 -1.70
C LEU A 193 -3.94 -15.54 -1.80
N SER A 194 -3.29 -15.98 -0.72
CA SER A 194 -2.52 -17.22 -0.71
C SER A 194 -3.38 -18.49 -0.62
N THR A 195 -4.62 -18.40 -0.12
CA THR A 195 -5.43 -19.58 0.20
C THR A 195 -6.70 -19.73 -0.65
N ALA A 196 -7.26 -18.63 -1.15
CA ALA A 196 -8.59 -18.63 -1.77
C ALA A 196 -8.62 -18.02 -3.17
N ARG A 197 -7.58 -17.29 -3.58
CA ARG A 197 -7.53 -16.60 -4.89
C ARG A 197 -6.51 -17.22 -5.80
N ARG A 198 -6.70 -17.07 -7.12
CA ARG A 198 -5.69 -17.46 -8.10
C ARG A 198 -4.67 -16.34 -8.24
N VAL A 199 -3.42 -16.60 -7.86
CA VAL A 199 -2.38 -15.56 -7.75
C VAL A 199 -1.09 -16.01 -8.40
N LEU A 200 -0.52 -15.15 -9.24
CA LEU A 200 0.86 -15.26 -9.68
C LEU A 200 1.69 -14.23 -8.90
N MET A 201 2.75 -14.67 -8.24
CA MET A 201 3.66 -13.78 -7.52
C MET A 201 5.02 -13.72 -8.20
N ILE A 202 5.42 -12.52 -8.62
CA ILE A 202 6.76 -12.23 -9.10
C ILE A 202 7.63 -11.92 -7.89
N ALA A 203 8.41 -12.90 -7.46
CA ALA A 203 9.25 -12.83 -6.26
C ALA A 203 10.64 -12.26 -6.59
N SER A 204 11.25 -11.56 -5.64
CA SER A 204 12.60 -11.01 -5.76
C SER A 204 13.71 -12.05 -5.57
N SER A 205 13.42 -13.16 -4.91
CA SER A 205 14.37 -14.25 -4.64
C SER A 205 13.66 -15.56 -4.32
N GLN A 206 14.40 -16.67 -4.41
CA GLN A 206 13.91 -17.98 -3.96
C GLN A 206 13.65 -18.01 -2.45
N GLU A 207 14.48 -17.33 -1.65
CA GLU A 207 14.28 -17.24 -0.20
C GLU A 207 12.90 -16.64 0.16
N LEU A 208 12.43 -15.66 -0.61
CA LEU A 208 11.10 -15.09 -0.41
C LEU A 208 10.00 -16.13 -0.68
N VAL A 209 10.15 -16.93 -1.73
CA VAL A 209 9.21 -18.02 -2.08
C VAL A 209 9.15 -19.05 -0.95
N ASP A 210 10.31 -19.49 -0.46
CA ASP A 210 10.42 -20.50 0.59
C ASP A 210 9.75 -20.02 1.89
N ARG A 211 9.93 -18.74 2.25
CA ARG A 211 9.29 -18.14 3.44
C ARG A 211 7.77 -17.93 3.28
N LEU A 212 7.27 -17.82 2.06
CA LEU A 212 5.83 -17.67 1.79
C LEU A 212 5.11 -19.01 1.61
N GLY A 213 5.84 -20.12 1.57
CA GLY A 213 5.27 -21.49 1.55
C GLY A 213 5.30 -22.18 0.19
N GLY A 214 5.82 -21.55 -0.86
CA GLY A 214 5.94 -22.14 -2.19
C GLY A 214 4.61 -22.31 -2.94
N ASP A 215 4.69 -22.94 -4.11
CA ASP A 215 3.56 -23.11 -5.03
C ASP A 215 2.43 -23.96 -4.45
N THR A 216 1.19 -23.61 -4.80
CA THR A 216 -0.05 -24.39 -4.54
C THR A 216 -0.89 -24.48 -5.82
N ASP A 217 -2.06 -25.12 -5.78
CA ASP A 217 -2.94 -25.20 -6.95
C ASP A 217 -3.44 -23.83 -7.44
N ASN A 218 -3.59 -22.87 -6.54
CA ASN A 218 -4.07 -21.51 -6.80
C ASN A 218 -2.96 -20.44 -6.73
N LEU A 219 -1.72 -20.80 -6.41
CA LEU A 219 -0.62 -19.86 -6.23
C LEU A 219 0.64 -20.35 -6.94
N ARG A 220 1.20 -19.52 -7.81
CA ARG A 220 2.48 -19.77 -8.48
C ARG A 220 3.46 -18.65 -8.20
N TYR A 221 4.73 -19.00 -8.06
CA TYR A 221 5.82 -18.04 -7.96
C TYR A 221 6.69 -18.04 -9.21
N VAL A 222 7.08 -16.84 -9.64
CA VAL A 222 8.16 -16.65 -10.63
C VAL A 222 9.24 -15.80 -9.97
N VAL A 223 10.42 -16.39 -9.78
CA VAL A 223 11.57 -15.65 -9.24
C VAL A 223 12.17 -14.80 -10.35
N ALA A 224 12.12 -13.49 -10.17
CA ALA A 224 12.69 -12.56 -11.12
C ALA A 224 14.22 -12.66 -11.12
N PRO A 225 14.87 -12.77 -12.30
CA PRO A 225 16.31 -12.67 -12.37
C PRO A 225 16.75 -11.25 -12.01
N ARG A 226 18.06 -11.07 -11.84
CA ARG A 226 18.62 -9.73 -11.72
C ARG A 226 18.42 -8.98 -13.04
N ILE A 227 17.48 -8.04 -13.03
CA ILE A 227 17.18 -7.15 -14.15
C ILE A 227 17.72 -5.75 -13.81
N GLU A 228 18.53 -5.21 -14.71
CA GLU A 228 18.99 -3.81 -14.67
C GLU A 228 17.90 -2.89 -15.24
N VAL A 229 17.84 -1.65 -14.75
CA VAL A 229 16.80 -0.69 -15.18
C VAL A 229 16.95 -0.38 -16.67
N GLY A 230 15.85 -0.49 -17.42
CA GLY A 230 15.84 -0.25 -18.87
C GLY A 230 16.27 -1.45 -19.72
N ASP A 231 16.58 -2.61 -19.13
CA ASP A 231 16.79 -3.85 -19.87
C ASP A 231 15.44 -4.46 -20.30
N LEU A 232 14.88 -3.91 -21.38
CA LEU A 232 13.58 -4.32 -21.90
C LEU A 232 13.56 -5.78 -22.37
N VAL A 233 14.70 -6.32 -22.80
CA VAL A 233 14.79 -7.72 -23.24
C VAL A 233 14.61 -8.65 -22.05
N ALA A 234 15.29 -8.37 -20.92
CA ALA A 234 15.12 -9.16 -19.71
C ALA A 234 13.72 -8.99 -19.09
N VAL A 235 13.14 -7.79 -19.17
CA VAL A 235 11.75 -7.53 -18.77
C VAL A 235 10.77 -8.36 -19.60
N ASP A 236 10.90 -8.34 -20.93
CA ASP A 236 10.01 -9.08 -21.83
C ASP A 236 10.12 -10.59 -21.65
N ALA A 237 11.34 -11.09 -21.41
CA ALA A 237 11.58 -12.49 -21.10
C ALA A 237 10.92 -12.92 -19.79
N LEU A 238 11.02 -12.10 -18.73
CA LEU A 238 10.36 -12.37 -17.46
C LEU A 238 8.83 -12.32 -17.60
N ALA A 239 8.31 -11.32 -18.31
CA ALA A 239 6.88 -11.19 -18.57
C ALA A 239 6.34 -12.39 -19.37
N LYS A 240 7.09 -12.87 -20.36
CA LYS A 240 6.75 -14.09 -21.11
C LYS A 240 6.63 -15.29 -20.17
N THR A 241 7.62 -15.53 -19.31
CA THR A 241 7.57 -16.62 -18.32
C THR A 241 6.32 -16.51 -17.44
N CYS A 242 6.02 -15.31 -16.95
CA CYS A 242 4.82 -15.07 -16.16
C CYS A 242 3.52 -15.35 -16.91
N VAL A 243 3.45 -14.97 -18.20
CA VAL A 243 2.30 -15.28 -19.07
C VAL A 243 2.18 -16.79 -19.29
N ASP A 244 3.27 -17.49 -19.53
CA ASP A 244 3.26 -18.96 -19.70
C ASP A 244 2.70 -19.65 -18.44
N HIS A 245 3.12 -19.24 -17.24
CA HIS A 245 2.53 -19.73 -15.98
C HIS A 245 1.06 -19.33 -15.79
N SER A 246 0.60 -18.27 -16.44
CA SER A 246 -0.77 -17.75 -16.32
C SER A 246 -1.78 -18.47 -17.21
N ILE A 247 -1.35 -19.21 -18.23
CA ILE A 247 -2.23 -19.95 -19.15
C ILE A 247 -3.12 -20.93 -18.38
N ASP A 248 -2.51 -21.73 -17.50
CA ASP A 248 -3.21 -22.73 -16.70
C ASP A 248 -3.79 -22.12 -15.41
N LEU A 249 -3.01 -21.25 -14.74
CA LEU A 249 -3.40 -20.66 -13.47
C LEU A 249 -4.57 -19.69 -13.59
N ARG A 250 -4.63 -18.91 -14.68
CA ARG A 250 -5.62 -17.83 -14.92
C ARG A 250 -5.79 -16.94 -13.69
N PRO A 251 -4.72 -16.25 -13.25
CA PRO A 251 -4.73 -15.51 -12.00
C PRO A 251 -5.78 -14.39 -12.00
N GLU A 252 -6.36 -14.13 -10.83
CA GLU A 252 -7.16 -12.93 -10.55
C GLU A 252 -6.24 -11.75 -10.17
N PHE A 253 -5.11 -12.06 -9.53
CA PHE A 253 -4.13 -11.09 -9.08
C PHE A 253 -2.71 -11.47 -9.50
N ILE A 254 -1.92 -10.47 -9.89
CA ILE A 254 -0.47 -10.62 -10.01
C ILE A 254 0.19 -9.73 -8.98
N VAL A 255 0.95 -10.31 -8.05
CA VAL A 255 1.74 -9.53 -7.09
C VAL A 255 3.13 -9.31 -7.66
N ILE A 256 3.52 -8.05 -7.84
CA ILE A 256 4.86 -7.70 -8.34
C ILE A 256 5.74 -7.26 -7.16
N GLY A 257 6.59 -8.18 -6.70
CA GLY A 257 7.51 -8.00 -5.57
C GLY A 257 8.82 -7.30 -5.94
N LEU A 258 8.84 -6.44 -6.96
CA LEU A 258 10.05 -5.78 -7.46
C LEU A 258 9.99 -4.26 -7.28
N SER A 259 11.14 -3.63 -7.08
CA SER A 259 11.20 -2.18 -6.89
C SER A 259 10.87 -1.41 -8.18
N HIS A 260 10.28 -0.23 -8.02
CA HIS A 260 10.27 0.82 -9.04
C HIS A 260 11.69 1.09 -9.60
N PRO A 261 11.88 1.34 -10.91
CA PRO A 261 10.87 1.40 -11.99
C PRO A 261 10.57 0.05 -12.67
N LYS A 262 11.14 -1.06 -12.19
CA LYS A 262 11.07 -2.37 -12.86
C LYS A 262 9.66 -2.95 -12.86
N GLN A 263 8.93 -2.77 -11.76
CA GLN A 263 7.55 -3.27 -11.65
C GLN A 263 6.63 -2.67 -12.72
N GLU A 264 6.81 -1.39 -13.09
CA GLU A 264 6.01 -0.73 -14.11
C GLU A 264 6.34 -1.23 -15.53
N GLU A 265 7.62 -1.51 -15.80
CA GLU A 265 8.08 -2.07 -17.06
C GLU A 265 7.55 -3.51 -17.23
N ILE A 266 7.62 -4.32 -16.18
CA ILE A 266 7.10 -5.69 -16.16
C ILE A 266 5.58 -5.71 -16.31
N ALA A 267 4.84 -4.88 -15.55
CA ALA A 267 3.39 -4.78 -15.66
C ALA A 267 2.97 -4.41 -17.08
N HIS A 268 3.71 -3.50 -17.73
CA HIS A 268 3.42 -3.14 -19.11
C HIS A 268 3.67 -4.29 -20.10
N SER A 269 4.80 -4.97 -19.98
CA SER A 269 5.12 -6.10 -20.86
C SER A 269 4.15 -7.28 -20.66
N LEU A 270 3.74 -7.54 -19.42
CA LEU A 270 2.69 -8.52 -19.11
C LEU A 270 1.38 -8.23 -19.85
N MET A 271 0.89 -6.98 -19.76
CA MET A 271 -0.34 -6.58 -20.46
C MET A 271 -0.21 -6.74 -21.97
N ALA A 272 0.94 -6.35 -22.54
CA ALA A 272 1.17 -6.45 -23.99
C ALA A 272 1.21 -7.91 -24.51
N GLN A 273 1.45 -8.87 -23.61
CA GLN A 273 1.52 -10.29 -23.93
C GLN A 273 0.27 -11.07 -23.46
N TRP A 274 -0.70 -10.40 -22.84
CA TRP A 274 -1.81 -11.07 -22.14
C TRP A 274 -2.83 -11.74 -23.06
N ASP A 275 -2.90 -11.35 -24.34
CA ASP A 275 -3.79 -11.98 -25.35
C ASP A 275 -3.54 -13.49 -25.51
N ARG A 276 -2.43 -14.00 -24.98
CA ARG A 276 -2.07 -15.43 -24.97
C ARG A 276 -2.79 -16.22 -23.86
N VAL A 277 -3.36 -15.53 -22.87
CA VAL A 277 -4.10 -16.12 -21.75
C VAL A 277 -5.60 -15.94 -22.03
N ASP A 278 -6.34 -17.03 -22.11
CA ASP A 278 -7.80 -17.00 -22.25
C ASP A 278 -8.47 -16.66 -20.90
N ALA A 279 -8.19 -15.47 -20.39
CA ALA A 279 -8.72 -14.92 -19.15
C ALA A 279 -8.63 -13.37 -19.15
N PRO A 280 -9.50 -12.68 -18.40
CA PRO A 280 -9.34 -11.24 -18.16
C PRO A 280 -7.97 -10.88 -17.62
N VAL A 281 -7.49 -9.67 -17.93
CA VAL A 281 -6.22 -9.18 -17.36
C VAL A 281 -6.38 -9.03 -15.84
N PRO A 282 -5.51 -9.67 -15.03
CA PRO A 282 -5.58 -9.63 -13.58
C PRO A 282 -5.25 -8.25 -13.03
N LEU A 283 -5.68 -7.98 -11.80
CA LEU A 283 -5.21 -6.81 -11.07
C LEU A 283 -3.74 -7.01 -10.66
N MET A 284 -2.85 -6.19 -11.20
CA MET A 284 -1.42 -6.19 -10.88
C MET A 284 -1.14 -5.30 -9.68
N LEU A 285 -0.76 -5.92 -8.56
CA LEU A 285 -0.41 -5.27 -7.31
C LEU A 285 1.09 -4.93 -7.29
N MET A 286 1.43 -3.68 -7.63
CA MET A 286 2.80 -3.18 -7.66
C MET A 286 3.25 -2.73 -6.27
N LEU A 287 3.60 -3.71 -5.43
CA LEU A 287 3.82 -3.53 -4.00
C LEU A 287 5.31 -3.59 -3.59
N GLY A 288 6.22 -3.80 -4.53
CA GLY A 288 7.67 -3.84 -4.28
C GLY A 288 8.05 -4.75 -3.12
N ALA A 289 8.84 -4.25 -2.17
CA ALA A 289 9.37 -5.02 -1.04
C ALA A 289 8.32 -5.39 0.03
N SER A 290 7.02 -5.19 -0.21
CA SER A 290 5.96 -5.46 0.77
C SER A 290 5.93 -6.92 1.23
N ALA A 291 6.13 -7.87 0.31
CA ALA A 291 6.20 -9.28 0.67
C ALA A 291 7.44 -9.62 1.50
N GLU A 292 8.60 -9.06 1.17
CA GLU A 292 9.82 -9.21 1.98
C GLU A 292 9.64 -8.65 3.40
N MET A 293 8.90 -7.55 3.55
CA MET A 293 8.54 -7.00 4.86
C MET A 293 7.59 -7.91 5.63
N TYR A 294 6.64 -8.56 4.93
CA TYR A 294 5.68 -9.49 5.54
C TYR A 294 6.37 -10.71 6.15
N VAL A 295 7.35 -11.30 5.45
CA VAL A 295 8.12 -12.45 5.95
C VAL A 295 9.34 -12.06 6.81
N GLY A 296 9.48 -10.77 7.15
CA GLY A 296 10.53 -10.27 8.02
C GLY A 296 11.94 -10.22 7.41
N MET A 297 12.10 -10.35 6.09
CA MET A 297 13.38 -10.17 5.39
C MET A 297 13.81 -8.69 5.40
N GLN A 298 12.85 -7.76 5.34
CA GLN A 298 13.10 -6.33 5.53
C GLN A 298 12.43 -5.82 6.81
N ARG A 299 13.21 -5.19 7.69
CA ARG A 299 12.68 -4.61 8.94
C ARG A 299 11.90 -3.32 8.67
N ARG A 300 10.62 -3.31 9.05
CA ARG A 300 9.80 -2.09 9.11
C ARG A 300 10.21 -1.21 10.28
N ALA A 301 9.87 0.08 10.20
CA ALA A 301 10.03 1.00 11.32
C ALA A 301 9.11 0.61 12.50
N PRO A 302 9.48 0.88 13.76
CA PRO A 302 8.57 0.75 14.89
C PRO A 302 7.22 1.48 14.67
N VAL A 303 6.13 0.94 15.23
CA VAL A 303 4.77 1.47 15.02
C VAL A 303 4.65 2.96 15.34
N TRP A 304 5.31 3.43 16.40
CA TRP A 304 5.30 4.85 16.77
C TRP A 304 5.95 5.73 15.68
N MET A 305 7.04 5.28 15.05
CA MET A 305 7.68 6.00 13.94
C MET A 305 6.80 6.00 12.70
N GLN A 306 6.11 4.88 12.43
CA GLN A 306 5.17 4.80 11.30
C GLN A 306 4.01 5.79 11.49
N ARG A 307 3.45 5.88 12.70
CA ARG A 307 2.37 6.83 13.06
C ARG A 307 2.84 8.28 13.00
N ALA A 308 4.09 8.55 13.43
CA ALA A 308 4.71 9.87 13.34
C ALA A 308 5.18 10.25 11.92
N GLY A 309 5.04 9.36 10.92
CA GLY A 309 5.53 9.62 9.56
C GLY A 309 7.06 9.59 9.41
N LEU A 310 7.78 9.02 10.38
CA LEU A 310 9.25 8.93 10.45
C LEU A 310 9.81 7.63 9.82
N GLU A 311 9.00 6.89 9.09
CA GLU A 311 9.40 5.62 8.46
C GLU A 311 10.53 5.81 7.42
N TRP A 312 10.57 6.96 6.76
CA TRP A 312 11.69 7.32 5.86
C TRP A 312 13.00 7.51 6.64
N PHE A 313 12.95 8.14 7.82
CA PHE A 313 14.12 8.37 8.65
C PHE A 313 14.66 7.07 9.22
N HIS A 314 13.78 6.16 9.65
CA HIS A 314 14.18 4.79 10.02
C HIS A 314 14.97 4.13 8.89
N ARG A 315 14.47 4.14 7.64
CA ARG A 315 15.18 3.57 6.49
C ARG A 315 16.53 4.25 6.25
N PHE A 316 16.60 5.57 6.39
CA PHE A 316 17.85 6.32 6.27
C PHE A 316 18.92 5.81 7.23
N LEU A 317 18.58 5.53 8.49
CA LEU A 317 19.55 5.04 9.48
C LEU A 317 20.19 3.69 9.10
N PHE A 318 19.46 2.81 8.40
CA PHE A 318 19.99 1.52 7.96
C PHE A 318 20.77 1.59 6.63
N ALA A 319 20.50 2.59 5.78
CA ALA A 319 21.18 2.72 4.49
C ALA A 319 21.55 4.18 4.18
N PRO A 320 22.32 4.87 5.04
CA PRO A 320 22.51 6.31 4.97
C PRO A 320 23.22 6.73 3.68
N LYS A 321 24.27 6.01 3.26
CA LYS A 321 24.99 6.30 2.00
C LYS A 321 24.09 6.22 0.78
N ARG A 322 23.21 5.20 0.74
CA ARG A 322 22.29 4.96 -0.39
C ARG A 322 21.16 5.99 -0.42
N LEU A 323 20.60 6.32 0.73
CA LEU A 323 19.42 7.18 0.84
C LEU A 323 19.75 8.66 1.00
N PHE A 324 21.00 9.04 1.28
CA PHE A 324 21.39 10.43 1.42
C PHE A 324 21.11 11.23 0.15
N ARG A 325 21.58 10.73 -1.00
CA ARG A 325 21.35 11.37 -2.29
C ARG A 325 19.86 11.49 -2.58
N ARG A 326 19.11 10.41 -2.37
CA ARG A 326 17.66 10.41 -2.56
C ARG A 326 16.97 11.47 -1.71
N TYR A 327 17.21 11.52 -0.40
CA TYR A 327 16.44 12.38 0.50
C TYR A 327 16.90 13.84 0.51
N PHE A 328 18.21 14.08 0.43
CA PHE A 328 18.77 15.42 0.60
C PHE A 328 19.15 16.10 -0.71
N ILE A 329 19.09 15.40 -1.84
CA ILE A 329 19.37 15.97 -3.16
C ILE A 329 18.14 15.81 -4.05
N GLU A 330 17.68 14.58 -4.28
CA GLU A 330 16.61 14.30 -5.25
C GLU A 330 15.24 14.76 -4.73
N ASP A 331 14.84 14.31 -3.53
CA ASP A 331 13.55 14.63 -2.91
C ASP A 331 13.41 16.12 -2.54
N THR A 332 14.51 16.88 -2.46
CA THR A 332 14.41 18.34 -2.25
C THR A 332 13.74 19.05 -3.44
N GLN A 333 13.80 18.45 -4.62
CA GLN A 333 13.10 18.92 -5.81
C GLN A 333 11.57 18.83 -5.63
N PHE A 334 11.10 17.95 -4.76
CA PHE A 334 9.68 17.86 -4.41
C PHE A 334 9.16 19.16 -3.80
N LEU A 335 9.97 19.87 -3.02
CA LEU A 335 9.55 21.16 -2.45
C LEU A 335 9.30 22.21 -3.53
N LYS A 336 10.18 22.27 -4.53
CA LYS A 336 10.01 23.16 -5.70
C LYS A 336 8.76 22.74 -6.49
N PHE A 337 8.62 21.44 -6.75
CA PHE A 337 7.45 20.89 -7.44
C PHE A 337 6.14 21.22 -6.72
N LEU A 338 6.08 21.04 -5.39
CA LEU A 338 4.92 21.40 -4.56
C LEU A 338 4.58 22.88 -4.66
N TRP A 339 5.59 23.74 -4.60
CA TRP A 339 5.42 25.18 -4.68
C TRP A 339 4.85 25.61 -6.04
N ASP A 340 5.36 25.03 -7.14
CA ASP A 340 4.88 25.30 -8.49
C ASP A 340 3.43 24.82 -8.67
N GLN A 341 3.10 23.61 -8.16
CA GLN A 341 1.74 23.07 -8.14
C GLN A 341 0.76 23.93 -7.32
N TRP A 342 1.19 24.41 -6.15
CA TRP A 342 0.37 25.27 -5.29
C TRP A 342 0.06 26.61 -5.96
N ARG A 343 1.06 27.23 -6.59
CA ARG A 343 0.90 28.46 -7.36
C ARG A 343 -0.06 28.27 -8.54
N ALA A 344 0.06 27.17 -9.27
CA ALA A 344 -0.85 26.84 -10.36
C ALA A 344 -2.30 26.69 -9.87
N THR A 345 -2.50 25.98 -8.76
CA THR A 345 -3.82 25.76 -8.16
C THR A 345 -4.50 27.07 -7.72
N LYS A 346 -3.72 28.04 -7.20
CA LYS A 346 -4.26 29.36 -6.85
C LYS A 346 -4.62 30.21 -8.06
N LYS A 347 -3.85 30.13 -9.16
CA LYS A 347 -4.15 30.86 -10.40
C LYS A 347 -5.44 30.37 -11.07
N THR A 348 -5.81 29.11 -10.91
CA THR A 348 -7.06 28.55 -11.45
C THR A 348 -8.30 28.91 -10.61
N ARG A 349 -8.11 29.41 -9.37
CA ARG A 349 -9.21 29.82 -8.46
C ARG A 349 -9.53 31.32 -8.50
N LEU A 350 -8.69 32.12 -9.17
CA LEU A 350 -8.88 33.55 -9.44
C LEU A 350 -9.35 33.70 -10.88
#